data_AF-A0A803MVR0-F1
#
_entry.id   AF-A0A803MVR0-F1
#
_cell.length_a   1.000
_cell.length_b   1.000
_cell.length_c   1.000
_cell.angle_alpha   90.00
_cell.angle_beta   90.00
_cell.angle_gamma   90.00
#
_symmetry.space_group_name_H-M   'P 1'
#
loop_
_entity.id
_entity.type
_entity.pdbx_description
1 polymer ?
#
loop_
_entity_poly.entity_id
_entity_poly.type
_entity_poly.pdbx_seq_one_letter_code
_entity_poly.pdbx_strand_id
1 'polypeptide(L)'
;MELGSDGSDSRHSWYRNCVEVTTTGLHIQCGQQLFTVEQWLSRDRSHELSAFRENCNNDHGLKRRCPTSTLLPIETLLAGATAASS
;
A
#
# COMPACT_ATOMS: atom_id res chain seq x y z
N MET A 1 -6.53 1.55 11.74
CA MET A 1 -6.46 0.13 11.32
C MET A 1 -5.12 -0.44 11.72
N GLU A 2 -5.08 -1.71 12.11
CA GLU A 2 -3.84 -2.44 12.39
C GLU A 2 -3.68 -3.61 11.42
N LEU A 3 -2.50 -3.73 10.82
CA LEU A 3 -2.12 -4.85 9.95
C LEU A 3 -0.91 -5.54 10.56
N GLY A 4 -1.05 -6.81 10.93
CA GLY A 4 0.03 -7.63 11.49
C GLY A 4 0.42 -8.79 10.56
N SER A 5 1.69 -9.15 10.59
CA SER A 5 2.20 -10.42 10.07
C SER A 5 2.48 -11.36 11.24
N ASP A 6 2.00 -12.60 11.17
CA ASP A 6 2.18 -13.62 12.21
C ASP A 6 3.60 -14.20 12.27
N GLY A 7 4.34 -14.14 11.16
CA GLY A 7 5.79 -14.36 11.17
C GLY A 7 6.21 -15.82 11.41
N SER A 8 5.38 -16.79 11.01
CA SER A 8 5.50 -18.25 11.23
C SER A 8 6.42 -19.09 10.29
N ASP A 9 7.34 -18.53 9.51
CA ASP A 9 8.14 -19.10 8.40
C ASP A 9 9.45 -18.31 8.18
N SER A 10 10.43 -18.98 7.60
CA SER A 10 11.84 -18.58 7.53
C SER A 10 12.17 -17.44 6.56
N ARG A 11 11.23 -17.01 5.69
CA ARG A 11 11.44 -15.96 4.67
C ARG A 11 10.34 -14.90 4.71
N HIS A 12 10.02 -14.41 5.90
CA HIS A 12 8.88 -13.53 6.15
C HIS A 12 9.17 -12.06 6.02
N SER A 13 9.34 -11.61 4.78
CA SER A 13 9.30 -10.19 4.48
C SER A 13 8.32 -9.96 3.35
N TRP A 14 7.30 -9.14 3.60
CA TRP A 14 6.40 -8.69 2.54
C TRP A 14 6.25 -7.18 2.61
N TYR A 15 6.28 -6.58 1.42
CA TYR A 15 6.03 -5.16 1.27
C TYR A 15 4.53 -4.96 1.12
N ARG A 16 3.94 -4.17 2.00
CA ARG A 16 2.55 -3.75 1.84
C ARG A 16 2.49 -2.32 1.36
N ASN A 17 2.02 -2.16 0.13
CA ASN A 17 1.77 -0.84 -0.44
C ASN A 17 0.44 -0.29 0.12
N CYS A 18 -0.66 -1.01 -0.13
CA CYS A 18 -2.00 -0.55 0.22
C CYS A 18 -2.94 -1.62 0.73
N VAL A 19 -3.92 -1.18 1.52
CA VAL A 19 -5.03 -2.00 1.99
C VAL A 19 -6.33 -1.23 1.78
N GLU A 20 -7.25 -1.83 1.03
CA GLU A 20 -8.62 -1.37 0.91
C GLU A 20 -9.50 -2.21 1.83
N VAL A 21 -10.28 -1.54 2.67
CA VAL A 21 -11.26 -2.16 3.57
C VAL A 21 -12.63 -1.78 3.06
N THR A 22 -13.44 -2.80 2.74
CA THR A 22 -14.86 -2.62 2.40
C THR A 22 -15.69 -3.19 3.54
N THR A 23 -16.53 -2.34 4.12
CA THR A 23 -17.45 -2.72 5.19
C THR A 23 -18.86 -2.76 4.64
N THR A 24 -19.52 -3.90 4.79
CA THR A 24 -20.91 -4.11 4.41
C THR A 24 -21.68 -4.65 5.62
N GLY A 25 -22.98 -4.34 5.73
CA GLY A 25 -23.80 -4.79 6.84
C GLY A 25 -25.29 -4.65 6.56
N LEU A 26 -26.11 -5.43 7.26
CA LEU A 26 -27.56 -5.34 7.12
C LEU A 26 -28.01 -3.94 7.58
N HIS A 27 -28.68 -3.19 6.70
CA HIS A 27 -29.15 -1.82 6.96
C HIS A 27 -28.03 -0.77 7.17
N ILE A 28 -26.79 -1.08 6.78
CA ILE A 28 -25.66 -0.14 6.82
C ILE A 28 -25.23 0.15 5.38
N GLN A 29 -25.04 1.43 5.04
CA GLN A 29 -24.49 1.80 3.74
C GLN A 29 -23.07 1.24 3.58
N CYS A 30 -22.76 0.68 2.42
CA CYS A 30 -21.42 0.18 2.13
C CYS A 30 -20.40 1.31 2.25
N GLY A 31 -19.39 1.09 3.09
CA GLY A 31 -18.26 2.00 3.25
C GLY A 31 -17.01 1.39 2.67
N GLN A 32 -16.23 2.18 1.93
CA GLN A 32 -14.91 1.78 1.44
C GLN A 32 -13.87 2.75 1.96
N GLN A 33 -12.76 2.22 2.46
CA GLN A 33 -11.65 3.01 2.98
C GLN A 33 -10.32 2.44 2.52
N LEU A 34 -9.50 3.32 1.95
CA LEU A 34 -8.15 2.99 1.50
C LEU A 34 -7.12 3.46 2.53
N PHE A 35 -6.18 2.58 2.86
CA PHE A 35 -5.07 2.83 3.76
C PHE A 35 -3.73 2.63 3.04
N THR A 36 -2.92 3.68 3.02
CA THR A 36 -1.56 3.67 2.43
C THR A 36 -0.56 3.25 3.51
N VAL A 37 0.06 2.07 3.33
CA VAL A 37 0.94 1.44 4.31
C VAL A 37 2.40 1.69 3.95
N GLU A 38 2.83 1.36 2.72
CA GLU A 38 4.20 1.54 2.23
C GLU A 38 5.31 1.07 3.20
N GLN A 39 5.14 -0.12 3.80
CA GLN A 39 6.12 -0.65 4.75
C GLN A 39 6.39 -2.14 4.53
N TRP A 40 7.62 -2.55 4.87
CA TRP A 40 7.99 -3.95 5.00
C TRP A 40 7.52 -4.49 6.35
N LEU A 41 6.88 -5.65 6.35
CA LEU A 41 6.51 -6.39 7.56
C LEU A 41 7.44 -7.60 7.65
N SER A 42 8.45 -7.52 8.54
CA SER A 42 9.51 -8.52 8.66
C SER A 42 10.17 -8.54 10.02
N ARG A 43 10.60 -9.74 10.47
CA ARG A 43 11.29 -9.93 11.76
C ARG A 43 12.80 -9.74 11.70
N ASP A 44 13.41 -9.91 10.54
CA ASP A 44 14.87 -10.09 10.43
C ASP A 44 15.67 -8.79 10.41
N ARG A 45 15.05 -7.64 10.10
CA ARG A 45 15.79 -6.41 9.79
C ARG A 45 15.06 -5.14 10.27
N SER A 46 14.98 -4.91 11.58
CA SER A 46 14.55 -3.61 12.15
C SER A 46 13.19 -3.07 11.63
N HIS A 47 12.34 -3.94 11.11
CA HIS A 47 11.02 -3.60 10.62
C HIS A 47 9.99 -4.08 11.63
N GLU A 48 8.91 -3.32 11.77
CA GLU A 48 7.82 -3.68 12.66
C GLU A 48 6.96 -4.75 11.99
N LEU A 49 6.56 -5.79 12.74
CA LEU A 49 5.65 -6.84 12.24
C LEU A 49 4.21 -6.34 12.12
N SER A 50 3.93 -5.13 12.60
CA SER A 50 2.64 -4.48 12.54
C SER A 50 2.73 -3.07 11.93
N ALA A 51 1.64 -2.65 11.29
CA ALA A 51 1.46 -1.31 10.78
C ALA A 51 0.17 -0.73 11.33
N PHE A 52 0.24 0.46 11.92
CA PHE A 52 -0.93 1.20 12.39
C PHE A 52 -1.21 2.41 11.47
N ARG A 53 -2.43 2.52 10.96
CA ARG A 53 -2.86 3.62 10.09
C ARG A 53 -4.20 4.20 10.56
N GLU A 54 -4.16 5.44 10.99
CA GLU A 54 -5.35 6.20 11.39
C GLU A 54 -5.86 7.03 10.23
N ASN A 55 -7.14 6.87 9.90
CA ASN A 55 -7.83 7.65 8.88
C ASN A 55 -9.06 8.38 9.45
N CYS A 56 -9.01 8.69 10.75
CA CYS A 56 -10.00 9.50 11.44
C CYS A 56 -9.88 10.96 10.97
N ASN A 57 -11.01 11.57 10.59
CA ASN A 57 -11.09 12.94 10.06
C ASN A 57 -10.70 13.98 11.13
N ASN A 58 -9.41 14.30 11.22
CA ASN A 58 -8.91 15.49 11.89
C ASN A 58 -8.32 16.43 10.81
N ASP A 59 -9.18 16.99 9.95
CA ASP A 59 -8.99 18.07 8.95
C ASP A 59 -7.67 18.27 8.15
N HIS A 60 -6.68 17.39 8.23
CA HIS A 60 -5.37 17.56 7.55
C HIS A 60 -4.82 16.27 6.94
N GLY A 61 -5.63 15.20 6.91
CA GLY A 61 -5.25 13.97 6.24
C GLY A 61 -5.34 14.15 4.74
N LEU A 62 -4.21 14.46 4.07
CA LEU A 62 -4.07 14.17 2.65
C LEU A 62 -4.66 12.77 2.43
N LYS A 63 -5.75 12.66 1.63
CA LYS A 63 -6.17 11.40 1.04
C LYS A 63 -5.03 10.96 0.13
N ARG A 64 -3.97 10.40 0.73
CA ARG A 64 -2.85 9.81 0.02
C ARG A 64 -3.46 8.66 -0.76
N ARG A 65 -3.73 8.89 -2.05
CA ARG A 65 -4.07 7.80 -2.95
C ARG A 65 -2.91 6.82 -2.86
N CYS A 66 -3.24 5.54 -2.83
CA CYS A 66 -2.24 4.52 -3.07
C CYS A 66 -1.43 4.92 -4.29
N PRO A 67 -0.10 5.06 -4.16
CA PRO A 67 0.72 5.27 -5.32
C PRO A 67 0.51 4.04 -6.20
N THR A 68 -0.18 4.25 -7.32
CA THR A 68 -0.17 3.30 -8.42
C THR A 68 1.30 3.05 -8.69
N SER A 69 1.77 1.82 -8.44
CA SER A 69 3.10 1.43 -8.88
C SER A 69 3.17 1.83 -10.34
N THR A 70 4.01 2.80 -10.68
CA THR A 70 4.13 3.35 -12.03
C THR A 70 4.82 2.31 -12.91
N LEU A 71 4.21 1.13 -13.04
CA LEU A 71 4.44 0.22 -14.14
C LEU A 71 3.82 0.94 -15.34
N LEU A 72 4.62 1.83 -15.91
CA LEU A 72 4.35 2.32 -17.24
C LEU A 72 4.17 1.10 -18.15
N PRO A 73 3.16 1.07 -19.04
CA PRO A 73 3.09 0.03 -20.04
C PRO A 73 4.43 -0.03 -20.79
N ILE A 74 4.87 -1.23 -21.19
CA ILE A 74 6.17 -1.44 -21.88
C ILE A 74 6.34 -0.46 -23.06
N GLU A 75 5.22 -0.12 -23.71
CA GLU A 75 5.09 0.90 -24.76
C GLU A 75 5.73 2.25 -24.40
N THR A 76 5.60 2.72 -23.15
CA THR A 76 6.17 4.00 -22.69
C THR A 76 7.68 3.92 -22.40
N LEU A 77 8.19 2.74 -22.03
CA LEU A 77 9.65 2.54 -21.86
C LEU A 77 10.36 2.56 -23.21
N LEU A 78 9.74 2.04 -24.27
CA LEU A 78 10.31 2.04 -25.62
C LEU A 78 10.41 3.46 -26.21
N ALA A 79 9.48 4.35 -25.87
CA ALA A 79 9.48 5.74 -26.35
C ALA A 79 10.62 6.60 -25.75
N GLY A 80 11.21 6.19 -24.62
CA GLY A 80 12.33 6.88 -23.99
C GLY A 80 13.71 6.49 -24.54
N ALA A 81 13.82 5.33 -25.22
CA ALA A 81 15.10 4.80 -25.68
C ALA A 81 15.60 5.42 -26.99
N THR A 82 14.75 6.12 -27.75
CA THR A 82 15.11 6.68 -29.06
C THR A 82 15.57 8.14 -29.02
N ALA A 83 15.58 8.80 -27.86
CA ALA A 83 16.02 10.20 -27.74
C ALA A 83 17.52 10.36 -27.40
N ALA A 84 18.29 9.27 -27.33
CA ALA A 84 19.73 9.28 -27.06
C ALA A 84 20.55 8.79 -28.27
N SER A 85 20.27 9.31 -29.47
CA SER A 85 21.21 9.26 -30.59
C SER A 85 20.84 10.27 -31.67
N SER A 86 21.32 11.51 -31.53
CA SER A 86 21.81 12.40 -32.61
C SER A 86 22.28 13.71 -31.99
#